data_AF-A0A391NPM4-F1
#
_entry.id   AF-A0A391NPM4-F1
#
_cell.length_a   1.000
_cell.length_b   1.000
_cell.length_c   1.000
_cell.angle_alpha   90.00
_cell.angle_beta   90.00
_cell.angle_gamma   90.00
#
_symmetry.space_group_name_H-M   'P 1'
#
loop_
_entity.id
_entity.type
_entity.pdbx_description
1 polymer ?
#
loop_
_entity_poly.entity_id
_entity_poly.type
_entity_poly.pdbx_seq_one_letter_code
_entity_poly.pdbx_strand_id
1 'polypeptide(L)'
;MTQQSIASRVGPAMTSAELLAQAGIEVGQVLYSVKVRFPDGGLAQQFPGLTVCGVAVEVMERLKKEYPNASVNLIRYGVGIENRAEAEALTERTKEAIIDARDKEYSGRALLQELEFWTPTDRGAPAH
;
A
#
# COMPACT_ATOMS: atom_id res chain seq x y z
N MET A 1 -54.32 1.47 -25.78
CA MET A 1 -52.95 2.03 -25.74
C MET A 1 -52.15 1.18 -24.76
N THR A 2 -51.27 0.32 -25.27
CA THR A 2 -50.49 -0.64 -24.48
C THR A 2 -49.08 -0.08 -24.31
N GLN A 3 -48.73 0.32 -23.09
CA GLN A 3 -47.39 0.83 -22.76
C GLN A 3 -46.41 -0.35 -22.71
N GLN A 4 -45.58 -0.51 -23.74
CA GLN A 4 -44.47 -1.47 -23.71
C GLN A 4 -43.33 -0.84 -22.91
N SER A 5 -43.05 -1.40 -21.73
CA SER A 5 -41.92 -1.02 -20.91
C SER A 5 -40.65 -1.61 -21.52
N ILE A 6 -39.75 -0.74 -22.00
CA ILE A 6 -38.44 -1.12 -22.54
C ILE A 6 -37.54 -1.42 -21.32
N ALA A 7 -37.58 -2.66 -20.84
CA ALA A 7 -36.61 -3.13 -19.86
C ALA A 7 -35.22 -3.13 -20.52
N SER A 8 -34.41 -2.15 -20.13
CA SER A 8 -33.03 -1.96 -20.57
C SER A 8 -32.23 -3.24 -20.31
N ARG A 9 -31.80 -3.92 -21.38
CA ARG A 9 -30.90 -5.08 -21.32
C ARG A 9 -29.48 -4.61 -21.06
N VAL A 10 -29.22 -4.11 -19.86
CA VAL A 10 -27.86 -4.04 -19.34
C VAL A 10 -27.68 -5.32 -18.55
N GLY A 11 -26.95 -6.29 -19.11
CA GLY A 11 -26.53 -7.48 -18.34
C GLY A 11 -25.80 -7.04 -17.07
N PRO A 12 -25.73 -7.89 -16.03
CA PRO A 12 -25.03 -7.53 -14.80
C PRO A 12 -23.62 -7.04 -15.13
N ALA A 13 -23.27 -5.86 -14.60
CA ALA A 13 -21.93 -5.32 -14.76
C ALA A 13 -20.95 -6.33 -14.15
N MET A 14 -20.11 -6.92 -15.01
CA MET A 14 -19.11 -7.90 -14.60
C MET A 14 -18.18 -7.23 -13.59
N THR A 15 -18.04 -7.84 -12.42
CA THR A 15 -17.14 -7.35 -11.37
C THR A 15 -15.69 -7.45 -11.85
N SER A 16 -14.82 -6.63 -11.28
CA SER A 16 -13.38 -6.71 -11.58
C SER A 16 -12.80 -8.11 -11.30
N ALA A 17 -13.38 -8.84 -10.33
CA ALA A 17 -12.98 -10.21 -10.04
C ALA A 17 -13.35 -11.19 -11.17
N GLU A 18 -14.55 -11.06 -11.73
CA GLU A 18 -15.00 -11.88 -12.86
C GLU A 18 -14.23 -11.57 -14.15
N LEU A 19 -13.87 -10.30 -14.39
CA LEU A 19 -13.02 -9.90 -15.53
C LEU A 19 -11.61 -10.52 -15.44
N LEU A 20 -11.02 -10.53 -14.24
CA LEU A 20 -9.71 -11.13 -14.01
C LEU A 20 -9.76 -12.66 -14.14
N ALA A 21 -10.79 -13.30 -13.56
CA ALA A 21 -11.00 -14.74 -13.69
C ALA A 21 -11.17 -15.18 -15.16
N GLN A 22 -11.88 -14.39 -15.98
CA GLN A 22 -12.04 -14.66 -17.42
C GLN A 22 -10.72 -14.54 -18.19
N ALA A 23 -9.78 -13.72 -17.72
CA ALA A 23 -8.44 -13.60 -18.29
C ALA A 23 -7.49 -14.73 -17.86
N GLY A 24 -7.99 -15.76 -17.14
CA GLY A 24 -7.15 -16.82 -16.58
C GLY A 24 -6.24 -16.33 -15.44
N ILE A 25 -6.51 -15.13 -14.93
CA ILE A 25 -5.84 -14.58 -13.76
C ILE A 25 -6.68 -15.02 -12.57
N GLU A 26 -6.21 -16.04 -11.85
CA GLU A 26 -6.71 -16.26 -10.49
C GLU A 26 -6.47 -14.95 -9.73
N VAL A 27 -7.54 -14.34 -9.22
CA VAL A 27 -7.44 -13.14 -8.41
C VAL A 27 -6.69 -13.54 -7.14
N GLY A 28 -5.37 -13.45 -7.20
CA GLY A 28 -4.56 -13.48 -6.01
C GLY A 28 -4.87 -12.25 -5.17
N GLN A 29 -4.50 -12.35 -3.91
CA GLN A 29 -4.86 -11.40 -2.87
C GLN A 29 -4.60 -9.93 -3.25
N VAL A 30 -5.35 -9.04 -2.60
CA VAL A 30 -5.15 -7.61 -2.70
C VAL A 30 -4.01 -7.20 -1.77
N LEU A 31 -3.03 -6.48 -2.29
CA LEU A 31 -1.97 -5.85 -1.50
C LEU A 31 -2.17 -4.34 -1.39
N TYR A 32 -1.61 -3.80 -0.32
CA TYR A 32 -1.59 -2.38 0.04
C TYR A 32 -0.14 -1.93 0.18
N SER A 33 0.30 -1.00 -0.66
CA SER A 33 1.65 -0.44 -0.63
C SER A 33 1.58 1.06 -0.36
N VAL A 34 2.60 1.61 0.29
CA VAL A 34 2.70 3.04 0.54
C VAL A 34 3.78 3.63 -0.35
N LYS A 35 3.45 4.68 -1.10
CA LYS A 35 4.39 5.39 -1.98
C LYS A 35 4.61 6.81 -1.49
N VAL A 36 5.87 7.19 -1.38
CA VAL A 36 6.30 8.53 -0.98
C VAL A 36 6.97 9.21 -2.16
N ARG A 37 6.56 10.45 -2.44
CA ARG A 37 7.15 11.31 -3.46
C ARG A 37 7.52 12.65 -2.84
N PHE A 38 8.77 13.05 -2.99
CA PHE A 38 9.25 14.35 -2.54
C PHE A 38 9.05 15.42 -3.64
N PRO A 39 8.64 16.64 -3.27
CA PRO A 39 8.32 17.70 -4.24
C PRO A 39 9.56 18.26 -4.95
N ASP A 40 10.74 18.04 -4.39
CA ASP A 40 12.03 18.50 -4.90
C ASP A 40 12.68 17.54 -5.91
N GLY A 41 11.95 16.50 -6.34
CA GLY A 41 12.48 15.50 -7.26
C GLY A 41 13.35 14.43 -6.58
N GLY A 42 13.39 14.38 -5.24
CA GLY A 42 14.01 13.28 -4.50
C GLY A 42 13.44 11.91 -4.90
N LEU A 43 14.25 10.86 -4.72
CA LEU A 43 13.90 9.49 -5.12
C LEU A 43 12.55 9.09 -4.50
N ALA A 44 11.58 8.76 -5.36
CA ALA A 44 10.31 8.21 -4.91
C ALA A 44 10.56 6.83 -4.32
N GLN A 45 10.11 6.62 -3.08
CA GLN A 45 10.25 5.34 -2.39
C GLN A 45 8.89 4.66 -2.30
N GLN A 46 8.89 3.34 -2.42
CA GLN A 46 7.68 2.53 -2.33
C GLN A 46 7.92 1.41 -1.32
N PHE A 47 7.10 1.41 -0.28
CA PHE A 47 7.06 0.34 0.70
C PHE A 47 6.46 -0.91 0.06
N PRO A 48 6.97 -2.13 0.32
CA PRO A 48 6.43 -3.32 -0.31
C PRO A 48 4.97 -3.58 0.06
N GLY A 49 4.28 -4.41 -0.74
CA GLY A 49 2.86 -4.67 -0.57
C GLY A 49 2.54 -5.48 0.68
N LEU A 50 1.57 -5.00 1.45
CA LEU A 50 1.04 -5.62 2.67
C LEU A 50 -0.34 -6.23 2.41
N THR A 51 -0.66 -7.34 3.06
CA THR A 51 -1.96 -8.01 2.89
C THR A 51 -3.08 -7.36 3.71
N VAL A 52 -2.72 -6.61 4.76
CA VAL A 52 -3.67 -5.95 5.67
C VAL A 52 -3.64 -4.43 5.48
N CYS A 53 -4.77 -3.87 5.04
CA CYS A 53 -4.94 -2.44 4.79
C CYS A 53 -4.61 -1.58 6.03
N GLY A 54 -5.07 -1.98 7.21
CA GLY A 54 -4.84 -1.24 8.45
C GLY A 54 -3.36 -1.06 8.77
N VAL A 55 -2.53 -2.08 8.51
CA VAL A 55 -1.08 -2.01 8.71
C VAL A 55 -0.46 -0.99 7.73
N ALA A 56 -0.86 -1.02 6.46
CA ALA A 56 -0.40 -0.05 5.47
C ALA A 56 -0.83 1.40 5.79
N VAL A 57 -2.03 1.59 6.33
CA VAL A 57 -2.52 2.91 6.78
C VAL A 57 -1.66 3.45 7.93
N GLU A 58 -1.32 2.62 8.91
CA GLU A 58 -0.45 3.03 10.02
C GLU A 58 0.94 3.45 9.54
N VAL A 59 1.52 2.72 8.59
CA VAL A 59 2.78 3.10 7.94
C VAL A 59 2.64 4.45 7.22
N MET A 60 1.57 4.62 6.43
CA MET A 60 1.28 5.87 5.71
C MET A 60 1.17 7.07 6.66
N GLU A 61 0.41 6.95 7.75
CA GLU A 61 0.18 8.06 8.68
C GLU A 61 1.45 8.46 9.44
N ARG A 62 2.29 7.48 9.80
CA ARG A 62 3.62 7.75 10.38
C ARG A 62 4.53 8.48 9.39
N LEU A 63 4.54 8.05 8.12
CA LEU A 63 5.29 8.70 7.04
C LEU A 63 4.82 10.13 6.77
N LYS A 64 3.51 10.39 6.78
CA LYS A 64 2.96 11.74 6.62
C LYS A 64 3.40 12.69 7.74
N LYS A 65 3.43 12.19 8.98
CA LYS A 65 3.87 12.96 10.15
C LYS A 65 5.35 13.31 10.06
N GLU A 66 6.18 12.39 9.58
CA GLU A 66 7.62 12.58 9.45
C GLU A 66 8.01 13.45 8.26
N TYR A 67 7.33 13.28 7.12
CA TYR A 67 7.60 13.98 5.87
C TYR A 67 6.39 14.84 5.46
N PRO A 68 6.07 15.92 6.19
CA PRO A 68 4.86 16.73 5.94
C PRO A 68 4.84 17.40 4.56
N ASN A 69 6.02 17.59 3.96
CA ASN A 69 6.16 18.19 2.63
C ASN A 69 6.13 17.15 1.50
N ALA A 70 6.12 15.85 1.82
CA ALA A 70 6.07 14.78 0.82
C ALA A 70 4.63 14.35 0.52
N SER A 71 4.39 13.92 -0.73
CA SER A 71 3.15 13.24 -1.10
C SER A 71 3.26 11.77 -0.72
N VAL A 72 2.50 11.36 0.30
CA VAL A 72 2.41 9.97 0.77
C VAL A 72 1.06 9.39 0.38
N ASN A 73 1.05 8.33 -0.43
CA ASN A 73 -0.16 7.73 -1.00
C ASN A 73 -0.25 6.23 -0.69
N LEU A 74 -1.45 5.77 -0.39
CA LEU A 74 -1.79 4.34 -0.31
C LEU A 74 -2.17 3.83 -1.70
N ILE A 75 -1.52 2.75 -2.14
CA ILE A 75 -1.76 2.08 -3.42
C ILE A 75 -2.35 0.71 -3.15
N ARG A 76 -3.47 0.41 -3.81
CA ARG A 76 -4.13 -0.90 -3.78
C ARG A 76 -3.95 -1.59 -5.12
N TYR A 77 -3.38 -2.80 -5.14
CA TYR A 77 -3.19 -3.57 -6.37
C TYR A 77 -3.34 -5.08 -6.12
N GLY A 78 -3.77 -5.81 -7.14
CA GLY A 78 -3.84 -7.27 -7.10
C GLY A 78 -2.48 -7.88 -7.47
N VAL A 79 -2.15 -9.02 -6.86
CA VAL A 79 -0.95 -9.82 -7.19
C VAL A 79 -1.32 -11.28 -7.39
N GLY A 80 -0.47 -12.04 -8.09
CA GLY A 80 -0.58 -13.50 -8.15
C GLY A 80 -0.36 -14.18 -6.79
N ILE A 81 -0.81 -15.44 -6.66
CA ILE A 81 -0.76 -16.24 -5.42
C ILE A 81 0.67 -16.51 -4.97
N GLU A 82 1.63 -16.55 -5.90
CA GLU A 82 3.05 -16.79 -5.64
C GLU A 82 3.67 -15.74 -4.70
N ASN A 83 3.11 -14.53 -4.66
CA ASN A 83 3.59 -13.46 -3.79
C ASN A 83 2.91 -13.45 -2.43
N ARG A 84 2.13 -14.49 -2.10
CA ARG A 84 1.24 -14.48 -0.95
C ARG A 84 1.94 -14.61 0.38
N ALA A 85 2.67 -15.70 0.55
CA ALA A 85 3.33 -16.03 1.80
C ALA A 85 4.34 -14.94 2.22
N GLU A 86 5.06 -14.36 1.24
CA GLU A 86 6.02 -13.29 1.49
C GLU A 86 5.34 -12.01 1.96
N ALA A 87 4.23 -11.61 1.33
CA ALA A 87 3.48 -10.44 1.74
C ALA A 87 2.80 -10.62 3.10
N GLU A 88 2.32 -11.82 3.42
CA GLU A 88 1.77 -12.15 4.75
C GLU A 88 2.87 -12.09 5.82
N ALA A 89 4.03 -12.70 5.58
CA ALA A 89 5.17 -12.66 6.51
C ALA A 89 5.69 -11.23 6.72
N LEU A 90 5.74 -10.42 5.66
CA LEU A 90 6.06 -9.00 5.78
C LEU A 90 5.00 -8.25 6.59
N THR A 91 3.73 -8.57 6.42
CA THR A 91 2.62 -7.92 7.14
C THR A 91 2.70 -8.18 8.64
N GLU A 92 2.95 -9.42 9.06
CA GLU A 92 3.11 -9.71 10.49
C GLU A 92 4.34 -9.04 11.09
N ARG A 93 5.50 -9.08 10.42
CA ARG A 93 6.70 -8.34 10.87
C ARG A 93 6.45 -6.84 11.00
N THR A 94 5.76 -6.25 10.03
CA THR A 94 5.43 -4.80 10.04
C THR A 94 4.48 -4.46 11.19
N LYS A 95 3.51 -5.33 11.47
CA LYS A 95 2.57 -5.17 12.56
C LYS A 95 3.26 -5.24 13.92
N GLU A 96 4.16 -6.20 14.12
CA GLU A 96 4.97 -6.32 15.34
C GLU A 96 5.83 -5.07 15.55
N ALA A 97 6.53 -4.60 14.52
CA ALA A 97 7.32 -3.38 14.58
C ALA A 97 6.47 -2.14 14.91
N ILE A 98 5.24 -2.03 14.37
CA ILE A 98 4.32 -0.94 14.70
C ILE A 98 3.91 -0.95 16.18
N ILE A 99 3.67 -2.14 16.75
CA ILE A 99 3.32 -2.31 18.16
C ILE A 99 4.50 -1.89 19.04
N ASP A 100 5.69 -2.42 18.77
CA ASP A 100 6.91 -2.05 19.49
C ASP A 100 7.21 -0.56 19.40
N ALA A 101 7.00 0.04 18.23
CA ALA A 101 7.16 1.46 18.00
C ALA A 101 6.11 2.32 18.73
N ARG A 102 4.92 1.79 19.03
CA ARG A 102 3.92 2.49 19.86
C ARG A 102 4.35 2.50 21.32
N ASP A 103 4.81 1.36 21.83
CA ASP A 103 5.21 1.21 23.23
C ASP A 103 6.45 2.04 23.59
N LYS A 104 7.32 2.30 22.59
CA LYS A 104 8.56 3.06 22.75
C LYS A 104 8.48 4.52 22.27
N GLU A 105 7.28 5.01 21.91
CA GLU A 105 7.07 6.33 21.30
C GLU A 105 8.00 6.64 20.11
N TYR A 106 8.33 5.62 19.31
CA TYR A 106 9.26 5.76 18.20
C TYR A 106 8.70 6.66 17.09
N SER A 107 9.56 7.55 16.60
CA SER A 107 9.32 8.32 15.38
C SER A 107 9.08 7.39 14.19
N GLY A 108 8.37 7.88 13.16
CA GLY A 108 8.16 7.15 11.89
C GLY A 108 9.46 6.63 11.29
N ARG A 109 10.57 7.38 11.48
CA ARG A 109 11.88 7.08 10.92
C ARG A 109 12.48 5.80 11.48
N ALA A 110 12.36 5.63 12.79
CA ALA A 110 12.92 4.49 13.51
C ALA A 110 12.20 3.20 13.11
N LEU A 111 10.87 3.26 12.95
CA LEU A 111 10.07 2.15 12.41
C LEU A 111 10.52 1.78 10.99
N LEU A 112 10.75 2.77 10.13
CA LEU A 112 11.15 2.54 8.74
C LEU A 112 12.59 2.00 8.62
N GLN A 113 13.48 2.40 9.53
CA GLN A 113 14.83 1.86 9.63
C GLN A 113 14.83 0.41 10.14
N GLU A 114 14.03 0.08 11.16
CA GLU A 114 13.85 -1.30 11.64
C GLU A 114 13.30 -2.22 10.54
N LEU A 115 12.45 -1.67 9.67
CA LEU A 115 11.88 -2.43 8.57
C LEU A 115 12.82 -2.57 7.37
N GLU A 116 14.01 -1.96 7.37
CA GLU A 116 15.01 -2.00 6.29
C GLU A 116 14.49 -1.57 4.90
N PHE A 117 13.24 -1.08 4.78
CA PHE A 117 12.60 -0.70 3.52
C PHE A 117 12.76 0.77 3.18
N TRP A 118 13.70 1.45 3.83
CA TRP A 118 13.92 2.87 3.66
C TRP A 118 15.40 3.17 3.57
N THR A 119 15.84 3.65 2.40
CA THR A 119 17.19 4.22 2.29
C THR A 119 17.09 5.67 2.74
N PRO A 120 17.85 6.09 3.78
CA PRO A 120 17.92 7.50 4.14
C PRO A 120 18.36 8.27 2.90
N THR A 121 17.52 9.18 2.41
CA THR A 121 18.01 10.20 1.48
C THR A 121 18.90 11.10 2.32
N ASP A 122 20.20 10.93 2.19
CA ASP A 122 21.20 11.65 2.97
C ASP A 122 21.09 13.15 2.70
N ARG A 123 20.26 13.82 3.49
CA ARG A 123 20.03 15.27 3.46
C ARG A 123 20.25 15.89 4.85
N GLY A 124 21.01 15.20 5.68
CA GLY A 124 21.53 15.69 6.95
C GLY A 124 23.05 15.87 6.98
N ALA A 125 23.79 15.36 5.99
CA ALA A 125 25.23 15.63 5.90
C ALA A 125 25.46 17.06 5.36
N PRO A 126 26.15 17.95 6.09
CA PRO A 126 26.61 19.21 5.52
C PRO A 126 27.56 18.89 4.35
N ALA A 127 27.40 19.60 3.23
CA ALA A 127 28.34 19.52 2.12
C ALA A 127 29.75 19.92 2.64
N HIS A 128 30.71 19.02 2.50
CA HIS A 128 32.13 19.32 2.63
C HIS A 128 32.69 19.80 1.30
#